data_AF-L0KR44-F1
#
_entry.id   AF-L0KR44-F1
#
_cell.length_a   1.000
_cell.length_b   1.000
_cell.length_c   1.000
_cell.angle_alpha   90.00
_cell.angle_beta   90.00
_cell.angle_gamma   90.00
#
_symmetry.space_group_name_H-M   'P 1'
#
loop_
_entity.id
_entity.type
_entity.pdbx_description
1 polymer ?
#
loop_
_entity_poly.entity_id
_entity_poly.type
_entity_poly.pdbx_seq_one_letter_code
_entity_poly.pdbx_strand_id
1 'polypeptide(L)'
;MKKQLLSFRDFLKTGSLGPIRPDMTMAEIVEVLGTPEHADPDYWTFGKLEISFDIEPPHQMNWFQIEEAGYLKGKSETVTDCFALALDGLSGKTKPSEFLGAGLWLPDQAKVFYATSGHDIGMNICAGLIQIHFHVATDFIGDQDTEAYLGASSTSQSMREIDSRAVLDSIYSYPSPKTEEVPGAFNWKLLSGSQYLALASGR
;
A
#
# COMPACT_ATOMS: atom_id res chain seq x y z
N MET A 1 -1.81 2.23 -27.94
CA MET A 1 -1.84 3.56 -27.28
C MET A 1 -0.42 4.02 -26.98
N LYS A 2 -0.17 5.34 -26.87
CA LYS A 2 1.13 5.84 -26.38
C LYS A 2 1.16 5.70 -24.86
N LYS A 3 2.20 5.06 -24.30
CA LYS A 3 2.38 4.92 -22.85
C LYS A 3 2.52 6.29 -22.19
N GLN A 4 1.70 6.58 -21.19
CA GLN A 4 1.69 7.82 -20.43
C GLN A 4 2.53 7.66 -19.15
N LEU A 5 3.33 8.68 -18.83
CA LEU A 5 4.07 8.76 -17.57
C LEU A 5 3.24 9.53 -16.55
N LEU A 6 3.00 8.92 -15.40
CA LEU A 6 2.17 9.42 -14.29
C LEU A 6 3.05 9.68 -13.06
N SER A 7 2.68 10.64 -12.19
CA SER A 7 3.45 10.86 -10.96
C SER A 7 3.01 9.90 -9.85
N PHE A 8 3.97 9.19 -9.27
CA PHE A 8 3.71 8.32 -8.12
C PHE A 8 3.30 9.12 -6.88
N ARG A 9 3.85 10.32 -6.70
CA ARG A 9 3.51 11.20 -5.59
C ARG A 9 2.07 11.73 -5.71
N ASP A 10 1.63 12.05 -6.92
CA ASP A 10 0.25 12.48 -7.13
C ASP A 10 -0.73 11.33 -6.88
N PHE A 11 -0.40 10.11 -7.32
CA PHE A 11 -1.18 8.93 -6.96
C PHE A 11 -1.31 8.77 -5.44
N LEU A 12 -0.19 8.78 -4.71
CA LEU A 12 -0.21 8.63 -3.24
C LEU A 12 -0.98 9.74 -2.51
N LYS A 13 -1.05 10.95 -3.09
CA LYS A 13 -1.80 12.08 -2.50
C LYS A 13 -3.30 12.01 -2.77
N THR A 14 -3.68 11.53 -3.95
CA THR A 14 -5.04 11.68 -4.48
C THR A 14 -5.82 10.38 -4.53
N GLY A 15 -5.15 9.22 -4.45
CA GLY A 15 -5.75 7.93 -4.76
C GLY A 15 -6.01 7.70 -6.24
N SER A 16 -5.72 8.66 -7.13
CA SER A 16 -5.98 8.51 -8.57
C SER A 16 -4.69 8.18 -9.32
N LEU A 17 -4.71 7.11 -10.13
CA LEU A 17 -3.58 6.75 -10.99
C LEU A 17 -3.81 7.33 -12.38
N GLY A 18 -3.48 8.63 -12.52
CA GLY A 18 -3.74 9.37 -13.75
C GLY A 18 -5.25 9.44 -14.04
N PRO A 19 -5.74 8.88 -15.16
CA PRO A 19 -7.18 8.84 -15.45
C PRO A 19 -7.96 7.83 -14.61
N ILE A 20 -7.29 6.88 -13.95
CA ILE A 20 -7.95 5.88 -13.11
C ILE A 20 -8.30 6.49 -11.76
N ARG A 21 -9.58 6.47 -11.42
CA ARG A 21 -10.10 6.85 -10.11
C ARG A 21 -10.74 5.63 -9.44
N PRO A 22 -10.70 5.54 -8.11
CA PRO A 22 -11.23 4.38 -7.40
C PRO A 22 -12.77 4.30 -7.38
N ASP A 23 -13.47 5.29 -7.96
CA ASP A 23 -14.93 5.36 -8.09
C ASP A 23 -15.42 5.03 -9.51
N MET A 24 -14.58 4.43 -10.36
CA MET A 24 -14.94 4.06 -11.72
C MET A 24 -15.67 2.72 -11.78
N THR A 25 -16.43 2.50 -12.85
CA THR A 25 -17.05 1.23 -13.21
C THR A 25 -16.15 0.41 -14.13
N MET A 26 -16.43 -0.89 -14.30
CA MET A 26 -15.75 -1.72 -15.30
C MET A 26 -15.75 -1.11 -16.70
N ALA A 27 -16.87 -0.53 -17.13
CA ALA A 27 -17.01 0.07 -18.46
C ALA A 27 -16.04 1.23 -18.67
N GLU A 28 -15.94 2.14 -17.70
CA GLU A 28 -15.02 3.27 -17.76
C GLU A 28 -13.55 2.81 -17.69
N ILE A 29 -13.25 1.72 -16.98
CA ILE A 29 -11.91 1.13 -16.95
C ILE A 29 -11.52 0.56 -18.32
N VAL A 30 -12.43 -0.10 -19.03
CA VAL A 30 -12.17 -0.56 -20.41
C VAL A 30 -11.88 0.60 -21.36
N GLU A 31 -12.57 1.74 -21.20
CA GLU A 31 -12.31 2.93 -22.01
C GLU A 31 -10.89 3.49 -21.81
N VAL A 32 -10.35 3.37 -20.59
CA VAL A 32 -9.05 3.92 -20.21
C VAL A 32 -7.89 2.95 -20.47
N LEU A 33 -8.06 1.68 -20.10
CA LEU A 33 -6.99 0.66 -20.12
C LEU A 33 -7.12 -0.33 -21.28
N GLY A 34 -8.29 -0.42 -21.89
CA GLY A 34 -8.60 -1.45 -22.88
C GLY A 34 -8.90 -2.80 -22.21
N THR A 35 -8.48 -3.88 -22.88
CA THR A 35 -8.75 -5.25 -22.44
C THR A 35 -7.77 -5.68 -21.34
N PRO A 36 -8.24 -6.25 -20.22
CA PRO A 36 -7.37 -6.79 -19.18
C PRO A 36 -6.60 -8.03 -19.64
N GLU A 37 -5.48 -8.30 -18.97
CA GLU A 37 -4.67 -9.51 -19.19
C GLU A 37 -5.35 -10.75 -18.60
N HIS A 38 -5.91 -10.59 -17.39
CA HIS A 38 -6.77 -11.57 -16.74
C HIS A 38 -8.10 -10.92 -16.35
N ALA A 39 -9.21 -11.59 -16.63
CA ALA A 39 -10.55 -11.04 -16.42
C ALA A 39 -11.48 -12.08 -15.78
N ASP A 40 -11.60 -12.02 -14.46
CA ASP A 40 -12.68 -12.68 -13.70
C ASP A 40 -13.90 -11.74 -13.58
N PRO A 41 -15.08 -12.24 -13.15
CA PRO A 41 -16.29 -11.43 -13.04
C PRO A 41 -16.19 -10.19 -12.15
N ASP A 42 -15.30 -10.20 -11.16
CA ASP A 42 -15.14 -9.16 -10.15
C ASP A 42 -13.68 -8.75 -9.92
N TYR A 43 -12.74 -9.26 -10.72
CA TYR A 43 -11.31 -9.04 -10.51
C TYR A 43 -10.50 -9.09 -11.81
N TRP A 44 -9.85 -7.99 -12.15
CA TRP A 44 -9.07 -7.83 -13.39
C TRP A 44 -7.63 -7.41 -13.13
N THR A 45 -6.72 -7.82 -14.02
CA THR A 45 -5.31 -7.42 -13.98
C THR A 45 -4.84 -6.74 -15.26
N PHE A 46 -3.90 -5.81 -15.10
CA PHE A 46 -3.22 -5.05 -16.16
C PHE A 46 -1.75 -4.87 -15.75
N GLY A 47 -0.89 -5.85 -16.00
CA GLY A 47 0.47 -5.86 -15.49
C GLY A 47 0.50 -5.87 -13.97
N LYS A 48 1.04 -4.82 -13.34
CA LYS A 48 1.08 -4.68 -11.86
C LYS A 48 -0.18 -4.06 -11.27
N LEU A 49 -1.10 -3.56 -12.10
CA LEU A 49 -2.36 -2.99 -11.64
C LEU A 49 -3.41 -4.09 -11.53
N GLU A 50 -4.02 -4.20 -10.36
CA GLU A 50 -5.13 -5.11 -10.12
C GLU A 50 -6.34 -4.31 -9.64
N ILE A 51 -7.53 -4.74 -10.05
CA ILE A 51 -8.77 -4.01 -9.78
C ILE A 51 -9.85 -4.99 -9.35
N SER A 52 -10.47 -4.72 -8.21
CA SER A 52 -11.67 -5.42 -7.76
C SER A 52 -12.92 -4.60 -8.05
N PHE A 53 -13.99 -5.27 -8.44
CA PHE A 53 -15.29 -4.69 -8.77
C PHE A 53 -16.42 -5.40 -8.02
N ASP A 54 -17.58 -4.77 -7.98
CA ASP A 54 -18.81 -5.44 -7.59
C ASP A 54 -19.28 -6.45 -8.64
N ILE A 55 -19.81 -7.58 -8.18
CA ILE A 55 -20.40 -8.60 -9.06
C ILE A 55 -21.67 -8.07 -9.73
N GLU A 56 -22.41 -7.19 -9.06
CA GLU A 56 -23.67 -6.67 -9.58
C GLU A 56 -23.45 -5.39 -10.41
N PRO A 57 -24.21 -5.19 -11.51
CA PRO A 57 -24.20 -3.93 -12.23
C PRO A 57 -24.49 -2.73 -11.30
N PRO A 58 -23.77 -1.60 -11.46
CA PRO A 58 -22.92 -1.23 -12.60
C PRO A 58 -21.47 -1.73 -12.54
N HIS A 59 -21.16 -2.73 -11.70
CA HIS A 59 -19.81 -3.24 -11.47
C HIS A 59 -18.86 -2.13 -11.01
N GLN A 60 -19.26 -1.49 -9.92
CA GLN A 60 -18.53 -0.40 -9.29
C GLN A 60 -17.19 -0.93 -8.78
N MET A 61 -16.11 -0.17 -8.96
CA MET A 61 -14.82 -0.56 -8.39
C MET A 61 -14.87 -0.54 -6.86
N ASN A 62 -14.35 -1.59 -6.26
CA ASN A 62 -14.16 -1.73 -4.81
C ASN A 62 -12.84 -1.13 -4.35
N TRP A 63 -11.79 -1.37 -5.15
CA TRP A 63 -10.45 -0.81 -5.01
C TRP A 63 -9.63 -1.13 -6.25
N PHE A 64 -8.51 -0.44 -6.42
CA PHE A 64 -7.41 -0.91 -7.25
C PHE A 64 -6.11 -0.90 -6.45
N GLN A 65 -5.15 -1.72 -6.87
CA GLN A 65 -3.83 -1.74 -6.26
C GLN A 65 -2.71 -1.78 -7.29
N ILE A 66 -1.56 -1.27 -6.87
CA ILE A 66 -0.28 -1.66 -7.45
C ILE A 66 0.20 -2.85 -6.64
N GLU A 67 0.01 -4.04 -7.19
CA GLU A 67 0.53 -5.28 -6.62
C GLU A 67 2.04 -5.33 -6.77
N GLU A 68 2.72 -6.08 -5.90
CA GLU A 68 4.16 -6.30 -6.02
C GLU A 68 4.97 -4.98 -6.04
N ALA A 69 4.49 -3.98 -5.29
CA ALA A 69 5.05 -2.63 -5.21
C ALA A 69 6.48 -2.63 -4.66
N GLY A 70 6.89 -3.67 -3.92
CA GLY A 70 8.28 -3.93 -3.54
C GLY A 70 9.27 -4.00 -4.71
N TYR A 71 8.79 -4.26 -5.93
CA TYR A 71 9.63 -4.31 -7.14
C TYR A 71 9.69 -2.97 -7.91
N LEU A 72 9.04 -1.89 -7.44
CA LEU A 72 9.18 -0.57 -8.07
C LEU A 72 10.62 -0.06 -7.93
N LYS A 73 11.29 0.25 -9.05
CA LYS A 73 12.71 0.62 -9.06
C LYS A 73 13.07 1.67 -10.10
N GLY A 74 14.25 2.27 -9.93
CA GLY A 74 14.78 3.26 -10.87
C GLY A 74 14.07 4.61 -10.79
N LYS A 75 14.07 5.37 -11.89
CA LYS A 75 13.40 6.68 -11.97
C LYS A 75 11.93 6.55 -12.34
N SER A 76 11.60 5.51 -13.09
CA SER A 76 10.26 5.20 -13.51
C SER A 76 10.08 3.71 -13.72
N GLU A 77 8.88 3.20 -13.46
CA GLU A 77 8.55 1.78 -13.62
C GLU A 77 7.27 1.64 -14.46
N THR A 78 7.21 0.62 -15.32
CA THR A 78 5.96 0.28 -16.02
C THR A 78 4.99 -0.37 -15.04
N VAL A 79 3.75 0.11 -15.02
CA VAL A 79 2.66 -0.48 -14.22
C VAL A 79 1.72 -1.27 -15.13
N THR A 80 1.31 -0.67 -16.25
CA THR A 80 0.47 -1.30 -17.29
C THR A 80 1.05 -1.03 -18.67
N ASP A 81 0.50 -1.62 -19.73
CA ASP A 81 0.87 -1.26 -21.09
C ASP A 81 0.55 0.19 -21.46
N CYS A 82 -0.43 0.79 -20.79
CA CYS A 82 -0.82 2.18 -20.96
C CYS A 82 -0.01 3.14 -20.08
N PHE A 83 0.47 2.71 -18.91
CA PHE A 83 1.01 3.62 -17.89
C PHE A 83 2.39 3.21 -17.34
N ALA A 84 3.22 4.22 -17.10
CA ALA A 84 4.40 4.13 -16.26
C ALA A 84 4.32 5.15 -15.13
N LEU A 85 4.90 4.83 -13.98
CA LEU A 85 5.04 5.74 -12.85
C LEU A 85 6.42 6.38 -12.84
N ALA A 86 6.48 7.70 -12.78
CA ALA A 86 7.65 8.44 -12.31
C ALA A 86 7.70 8.34 -10.78
N LEU A 87 8.77 7.77 -10.24
CA LEU A 87 8.81 7.39 -8.83
C LEU A 87 9.27 8.54 -7.91
N ASP A 88 9.89 9.59 -8.46
CA ASP A 88 10.21 10.84 -7.76
C ASP A 88 10.87 10.68 -6.38
N GLY A 89 11.81 9.73 -6.29
CA GLY A 89 12.58 9.45 -5.07
C GLY A 89 11.97 8.38 -4.15
N LEU A 90 10.77 7.91 -4.43
CA LEU A 90 10.17 6.74 -3.78
C LEU A 90 10.47 5.47 -4.60
N SER A 91 10.33 4.30 -4.01
CA SER A 91 10.55 3.00 -4.66
C SER A 91 9.98 1.86 -3.82
N GLY A 92 10.09 0.63 -4.29
CA GLY A 92 9.77 -0.57 -3.53
C GLY A 92 10.65 -0.80 -2.29
N LYS A 93 11.75 -0.05 -2.16
CA LYS A 93 12.62 -0.07 -0.99
C LYS A 93 12.37 1.09 -0.02
N THR A 94 11.39 1.94 -0.31
CA THR A 94 11.05 3.08 0.55
C THR A 94 10.47 2.56 1.85
N LYS A 95 11.04 3.01 2.96
CA LYS A 95 10.60 2.61 4.30
C LYS A 95 9.30 3.28 4.69
N PRO A 96 8.56 2.72 5.65
CA PRO A 96 7.38 3.37 6.20
C PRO A 96 7.63 4.81 6.70
N SER A 97 8.70 5.03 7.45
CA SER A 97 9.07 6.37 7.95
C SER A 97 9.38 7.35 6.81
N GLU A 98 9.95 6.87 5.71
CA GLU A 98 10.23 7.69 4.53
C GLU A 98 8.95 8.07 3.80
N PHE A 99 7.96 7.18 3.66
CA PHE A 99 6.64 7.53 3.12
C PHE A 99 5.94 8.59 3.97
N LEU A 100 5.92 8.40 5.30
CA LEU A 100 5.32 9.33 6.25
C LEU A 100 6.05 10.69 6.27
N GLY A 101 7.37 10.69 6.08
CA GLY A 101 8.22 11.87 6.03
C GLY A 101 8.27 12.56 4.67
N ALA A 102 7.73 11.96 3.61
CA ALA A 102 7.86 12.45 2.24
C ALA A 102 7.00 13.69 1.92
N GLY A 103 6.25 14.24 2.88
CA GLY A 103 5.35 15.39 2.64
C GLY A 103 4.21 15.06 1.68
N LEU A 104 3.76 13.81 1.68
CA LEU A 104 2.57 13.35 0.94
C LEU A 104 1.30 13.79 1.67
N TRP A 105 1.30 13.64 2.99
CA TRP A 105 0.20 13.95 3.89
C TRP A 105 0.74 14.66 5.13
N LEU A 106 -0.13 15.28 5.94
CA LEU A 106 0.27 15.63 7.31
C LEU A 106 0.40 14.32 8.12
N PRO A 107 1.44 14.12 8.94
CA PRO A 107 1.63 12.85 9.65
C PRO A 107 0.43 12.44 10.53
N ASP A 108 -0.31 13.40 11.10
CA ASP A 108 -1.50 13.13 11.90
C ASP A 108 -2.74 12.74 11.08
N GLN A 109 -2.70 12.89 9.75
CA GLN A 109 -3.74 12.39 8.85
C GLN A 109 -3.52 10.91 8.49
N ALA A 110 -2.31 10.39 8.71
CA ALA A 110 -1.98 9.00 8.49
C ALA A 110 -2.20 8.19 9.77
N LYS A 111 -2.78 7.00 9.60
CA LYS A 111 -2.89 5.98 10.64
C LYS A 111 -1.94 4.84 10.29
N VAL A 112 -1.21 4.36 11.28
CA VAL A 112 -0.29 3.24 11.14
C VAL A 112 -0.80 2.08 11.99
N PHE A 113 -1.08 0.97 11.33
CA PHE A 113 -1.51 -0.25 11.95
C PHE A 113 -0.40 -1.29 11.85
N TYR A 114 -0.17 -2.05 12.92
CA TYR A 114 0.73 -3.21 12.89
C TYR A 114 0.23 -4.32 13.79
N ALA A 115 0.47 -5.55 13.39
CA ALA A 115 0.03 -6.76 14.08
C ALA A 115 0.83 -7.98 13.64
N THR A 116 0.73 -9.05 14.42
CA THR A 116 1.09 -10.39 13.96
C THR A 116 0.20 -10.79 12.78
N SER A 117 0.80 -11.25 11.70
CA SER A 117 0.12 -11.77 10.51
C SER A 117 0.77 -13.09 10.09
N GLY A 118 0.15 -14.22 10.48
CA GLY A 118 0.77 -15.53 10.30
C GLY A 118 2.12 -15.63 11.02
N HIS A 119 3.19 -15.89 10.27
CA HIS A 119 4.57 -15.96 10.80
C HIS A 119 5.31 -14.62 10.74
N ASP A 120 4.70 -13.59 10.14
CA ASP A 120 5.31 -12.28 9.93
C ASP A 120 4.65 -11.20 10.79
N ILE A 121 5.20 -9.99 10.75
CA ILE A 121 4.50 -8.80 11.22
C ILE A 121 3.95 -8.07 9.99
N GLY A 122 2.63 -7.93 9.95
CA GLY A 122 1.94 -7.12 8.96
C GLY A 122 1.87 -5.66 9.42
N MET A 123 2.08 -4.73 8.50
CA MET A 123 1.97 -3.30 8.76
C MET A 123 1.19 -2.61 7.63
N ASN A 124 0.35 -1.64 7.98
CA ASN A 124 -0.43 -0.86 7.03
C ASN A 124 -0.39 0.63 7.37
N ILE A 125 -0.12 1.47 6.38
CA ILE A 125 -0.30 2.94 6.46
C ILE A 125 -1.59 3.30 5.74
N CYS A 126 -2.58 3.83 6.46
CA CYS A 126 -3.82 4.36 5.88
C CYS A 126 -3.77 5.89 5.84
N ALA A 127 -3.87 6.50 4.65
CA ALA A 127 -3.90 7.95 4.47
C ALA A 127 -4.85 8.37 3.34
N GLY A 128 -5.97 8.99 3.70
CA GLY A 128 -7.00 9.35 2.73
C GLY A 128 -7.56 8.12 2.02
N LEU A 129 -7.45 8.07 0.70
CA LEU A 129 -7.88 6.94 -0.13
C LEU A 129 -6.82 5.83 -0.24
N ILE A 130 -5.60 6.08 0.22
CA ILE A 130 -4.46 5.18 0.05
C ILE A 130 -4.28 4.28 1.26
N GLN A 131 -3.96 3.02 0.99
CA GLN A 131 -3.33 2.13 1.95
C GLN A 131 -2.02 1.59 1.40
N ILE A 132 -1.01 1.46 2.25
CA ILE A 132 0.31 0.94 1.89
C ILE A 132 0.61 -0.23 2.82
N HIS A 133 0.66 -1.43 2.25
CA HIS A 133 0.88 -2.66 3.00
C HIS A 133 2.36 -3.02 2.98
N PHE A 134 2.86 -3.45 4.14
CA PHE A 134 4.22 -3.90 4.34
C PHE A 134 4.22 -5.23 5.07
N HIS A 135 5.17 -6.07 4.70
CA HIS A 135 5.53 -7.27 5.45
C HIS A 135 6.89 -7.07 6.11
N VAL A 136 7.02 -7.58 7.33
CA VAL A 136 8.28 -7.57 8.07
C VAL A 136 8.63 -9.01 8.39
N ALA A 137 9.67 -9.51 7.75
CA ALA A 137 10.20 -10.84 8.02
C ALA A 137 10.70 -10.94 9.47
N THR A 138 10.40 -12.05 10.12
CA THR A 138 10.57 -12.26 11.57
C THR A 138 11.76 -13.17 11.91
N ASP A 139 12.69 -13.33 10.97
CA ASP A 139 13.90 -14.14 11.13
C ASP A 139 14.80 -13.73 12.31
N PHE A 140 14.62 -12.51 12.81
CA PHE A 140 15.29 -11.97 13.98
C PHE A 140 14.64 -12.34 15.31
N ILE A 141 13.43 -12.88 15.28
CA ILE A 141 12.69 -13.39 16.43
C ILE A 141 13.05 -14.87 16.56
N GLY A 142 13.78 -15.23 17.62
CA GLY A 142 14.43 -16.54 17.74
C GLY A 142 13.49 -17.74 17.67
N ASP A 143 12.27 -17.61 18.17
CA ASP A 143 11.20 -18.62 18.12
C ASP A 143 10.12 -18.30 17.05
N GLN A 144 10.27 -17.19 16.32
CA GLN A 144 9.30 -16.64 15.38
C GLN A 144 7.91 -16.40 15.99
N ASP A 145 7.83 -16.31 17.33
CA ASP A 145 6.60 -15.96 18.03
C ASP A 145 6.42 -14.44 18.03
N THR A 146 5.79 -13.95 16.96
CA THR A 146 5.57 -12.53 16.75
C THR A 146 4.65 -11.92 17.80
N GLU A 147 3.69 -12.68 18.33
CA GLU A 147 2.77 -12.23 19.37
C GLU A 147 3.54 -12.02 20.68
N ALA A 148 4.34 -13.01 21.10
CA ALA A 148 5.20 -12.88 22.27
C ALA A 148 6.22 -11.74 22.11
N TYR A 149 6.84 -11.60 20.94
CA TYR A 149 7.77 -10.52 20.65
C TYR A 149 7.11 -9.15 20.76
N LEU A 150 5.95 -8.95 20.13
CA LEU A 150 5.21 -7.68 20.19
C LEU A 150 4.62 -7.40 21.57
N GLY A 151 4.36 -8.44 22.38
CA GLY A 151 3.92 -8.32 23.77
C GLY A 151 5.03 -7.93 24.73
N ALA A 152 6.25 -8.46 24.53
CA ALA A 152 7.40 -8.22 25.40
C ALA A 152 8.22 -6.97 25.03
N SER A 153 8.22 -6.57 23.76
CA SER A 153 9.00 -5.44 23.27
C SER A 153 8.35 -4.10 23.63
N SER A 154 9.19 -3.09 23.91
CA SER A 154 8.71 -1.71 23.95
C SER A 154 8.25 -1.26 22.57
N THR A 155 7.23 -0.40 22.50
CA THR A 155 6.73 0.13 21.23
C THR A 155 7.84 0.77 20.39
N SER A 156 8.74 1.53 21.00
CA SER A 156 9.88 2.14 20.29
C SER A 156 10.84 1.11 19.69
N GLN A 157 11.10 0.00 20.40
CA GLN A 157 11.92 -1.09 19.87
C GLN A 157 11.22 -1.77 18.69
N SER A 158 9.93 -2.09 18.82
CA SER A 158 9.15 -2.68 17.74
C SER A 158 9.14 -1.79 16.49
N MET A 159 8.93 -0.47 16.65
CA MET A 159 8.89 0.45 15.51
C MET A 159 10.24 0.57 14.79
N ARG A 160 11.35 0.55 15.52
CA ARG A 160 12.69 0.57 14.90
C ARG A 160 12.96 -0.71 14.09
N GLU A 161 12.63 -1.88 14.64
CA GLU A 161 12.81 -3.14 13.93
C GLU A 161 11.90 -3.20 12.69
N ILE A 162 10.62 -2.89 12.86
CA ILE A 162 9.64 -2.83 11.76
C ILE A 162 10.11 -1.88 10.65
N ASP A 163 10.45 -0.63 10.97
CA ASP A 163 10.86 0.35 9.95
C ASP A 163 12.14 -0.07 9.21
N SER A 164 13.06 -0.74 9.90
CA SER A 164 14.33 -1.18 9.31
C SER A 164 14.21 -2.39 8.37
N ARG A 165 13.15 -3.19 8.55
CA ARG A 165 12.96 -4.50 7.89
C ARG A 165 11.72 -4.57 7.02
N ALA A 166 10.83 -3.59 7.09
CA ALA A 166 9.62 -3.54 6.31
C ALA A 166 9.93 -3.59 4.80
N VAL A 167 9.28 -4.52 4.13
CA VAL A 167 9.27 -4.67 2.68
C VAL A 167 7.91 -4.22 2.20
N LEU A 168 7.89 -3.29 1.24
CA LEU A 168 6.66 -2.84 0.60
C LEU A 168 6.05 -4.00 -0.19
N ASP A 169 4.77 -4.28 0.07
CA ASP A 169 4.03 -5.34 -0.59
C ASP A 169 3.18 -4.77 -1.71
N SER A 170 2.13 -4.03 -1.34
CA SER A 170 1.13 -3.50 -2.24
C SER A 170 0.67 -2.10 -1.82
N ILE A 171 0.13 -1.34 -2.78
CA ILE A 171 -0.44 -0.02 -2.55
C ILE A 171 -1.85 0.02 -3.11
N TYR A 172 -2.83 0.13 -2.23
CA TYR A 172 -4.25 0.17 -2.58
C TYR A 172 -4.76 1.61 -2.66
N SER A 173 -5.79 1.80 -3.48
CA SER A 173 -6.65 2.98 -3.50
C SER A 173 -8.12 2.57 -3.45
N TYR A 174 -8.88 3.25 -2.60
CA TYR A 174 -10.29 2.96 -2.34
C TYR A 174 -11.20 4.15 -2.70
N PRO A 175 -12.47 3.92 -3.09
CA PRO A 175 -13.41 4.98 -3.42
C PRO A 175 -13.74 5.91 -2.25
N SER A 176 -13.53 5.43 -1.02
CA SER A 176 -13.67 6.23 0.21
C SER A 176 -12.56 5.85 1.20
N PRO A 177 -12.20 6.73 2.14
CA PRO A 177 -11.20 6.41 3.14
C PRO A 177 -11.60 5.18 3.94
N LYS A 178 -10.76 4.14 3.87
CA LYS A 178 -10.94 2.92 4.65
C LYS A 178 -9.78 2.75 5.63
N THR A 179 -10.12 2.28 6.82
CA THR A 179 -9.18 1.61 7.72
C THR A 179 -9.46 0.12 7.60
N GLU A 180 -8.87 -0.51 6.57
CA GLU A 180 -8.93 -1.97 6.46
C GLU A 180 -7.82 -2.58 7.33
N GLU A 181 -8.19 -3.66 8.00
CA GLU A 181 -7.27 -4.54 8.71
C GLU A 181 -6.56 -5.40 7.66
N VAL A 182 -5.23 -5.56 7.73
CA VAL A 182 -4.54 -6.55 6.86
C VAL A 182 -5.17 -7.92 7.14
N PRO A 183 -5.70 -8.61 6.12
CA PRO A 183 -6.38 -9.89 6.31
C PRO A 183 -5.49 -10.91 7.02
N GLY A 184 -6.06 -11.61 8.01
CA GLY A 184 -5.35 -12.68 8.75
C GLY A 184 -4.52 -12.22 9.95
N ALA A 185 -4.49 -10.92 10.25
CA ALA A 185 -3.82 -10.40 11.43
C ALA A 185 -4.75 -10.28 12.65
N PHE A 186 -4.20 -10.46 13.84
CA PHE A 186 -4.92 -10.36 15.12
C PHE A 186 -4.30 -9.25 15.99
N ASN A 187 -5.12 -8.62 16.86
CA ASN A 187 -4.66 -7.66 17.87
C ASN A 187 -3.95 -6.41 17.31
N TRP A 188 -4.58 -5.74 16.33
CA TRP A 188 -4.07 -4.51 15.73
C TRP A 188 -3.71 -3.43 16.74
N LYS A 189 -2.45 -3.00 16.67
CA LYS A 189 -1.97 -1.81 17.37
C LYS A 189 -2.01 -0.62 16.42
N LEU A 190 -2.49 0.52 16.92
CA LEU A 190 -2.67 1.76 16.15
C LEU A 190 -1.75 2.85 16.67
N LEU A 191 -1.08 3.54 15.73
CA LEU A 191 -0.34 4.78 15.95
C LEU A 191 -0.80 5.84 14.94
N SER A 192 -0.70 7.12 15.30
CA SER A 192 -0.67 8.18 14.29
C SER A 192 0.65 8.12 13.51
N GLY A 193 0.70 8.71 12.31
CA GLY A 193 1.95 8.84 11.56
C GLY A 193 3.01 9.65 12.35
N SER A 194 2.60 10.66 13.12
CA SER A 194 3.53 11.42 13.98
C SER A 194 4.13 10.58 15.11
N GLN A 195 3.32 9.74 15.77
CA GLN A 195 3.79 8.80 16.78
C GLN A 195 4.76 7.79 16.17
N TYR A 196 4.42 7.22 15.01
CA TYR A 196 5.30 6.29 14.31
C TYR A 196 6.65 6.92 14.00
N LEU A 197 6.65 8.13 13.42
CA LEU A 197 7.89 8.87 13.10
C LEU A 197 8.75 9.12 14.34
N ALA A 198 8.15 9.50 15.48
CA ALA A 198 8.88 9.69 16.73
C ALA A 198 9.52 8.38 17.22
N LEU A 199 8.78 7.28 17.19
CA LEU A 199 9.21 5.98 17.69
C LEU A 199 10.28 5.32 16.79
N ALA A 200 10.11 5.40 15.47
CA ALA A 200 11.03 4.82 14.48
C ALA A 200 12.37 5.57 14.41
N SER A 201 12.38 6.89 14.65
CA SER A 201 13.60 7.70 14.61
C SER A 201 14.46 7.61 15.87
N GLY A 202 13.98 6.93 16.94
CA GLY A 202 14.73 6.74 18.18
C GLY A 202 15.01 8.04 18.96
N ARG A 203 14.21 9.08 18.76
CA ARG A 203 14.29 10.34 19.50
C ARG A 203 13.38 10.37 20.72
#